data_AF-A0A016U867-F1
#
_entry.id   AF-A0A016U867-F1
#
_cell.length_a   1.000
_cell.length_b   1.000
_cell.length_c   1.000
_cell.angle_alpha   90.00
_cell.angle_beta   90.00
_cell.angle_gamma   90.00
#
_symmetry.space_group_name_H-M   'P 1'
#
loop_
_entity.id
_entity.type
_entity.pdbx_description
1 polymer ?
#
loop_
_entity_poly.entity_id
_entity_poly.type
_entity_poly.pdbx_seq_one_letter_code
_entity_poly.pdbx_strand_id
1 'polypeptide(L)'
;MTAPHGTNSALLLPKLFARILSALGMTLKKKSEIYDYPALSNLFLLNNYNYIAKALEDDEDGLLPVINEQNTQILSFYHGEIEQCIGHYMRSWHPCIATLQGVQRVMDDKNMIKNMLTNFTREFDQTVAQQRDYCIADLKLRAVVCEHVKKALVPIYVSLLQRVESCGEQFFSKCLCKKPRELTPEKSTEAVSRKMVAWKAASSIIVVSRSTGRVLVMQRGAGAKFMPNALVFPGGVATPSDEKLGPPTKIAALRELFEETGLIIDHHESAATSEELMELQEKTKDDPEYFKLACSTPPVDRLIEWNTWLTPSSYKQRYMTSFFLVQTDGEPEVRMCEKEMSHYLWADPKECLRKASTGEVILPPPQVYELSRISQTPCEKLHLHGNTTHVLCPQHVSWPDEQKITNVLPGDHLYITEDKFNQPPRKLPLEEIQVDPHKPTHRAEYKVKPLYSMCKLYMHNLAPEYRNSFHQFETQSKQLA
;
A
#
# COMPACT_ATOMS: atom_id res chain seq x y z
N MET A 1 -59.61 26.72 -31.92
CA MET A 1 -59.01 25.73 -32.83
C MET A 1 -58.62 24.52 -32.01
N THR A 2 -59.45 23.49 -32.06
CA THR A 2 -59.32 22.21 -31.36
C THR A 2 -58.12 21.44 -31.92
N ALA A 3 -57.17 21.08 -31.06
CA ALA A 3 -56.04 20.23 -31.43
C ALA A 3 -56.56 18.85 -31.87
N PRO A 4 -55.97 18.23 -32.92
CA PRO A 4 -56.46 16.97 -33.44
C PRO A 4 -56.22 15.85 -32.42
N HIS A 5 -57.31 15.18 -32.05
CA HIS A 5 -57.30 13.92 -31.32
C HIS A 5 -56.55 12.86 -32.15
N GLY A 6 -55.43 12.35 -31.61
CA GLY A 6 -54.69 11.25 -32.23
C GLY A 6 -53.21 11.11 -31.86
N THR A 7 -52.62 11.99 -31.03
CA THR A 7 -51.25 11.79 -30.54
C THR A 7 -51.26 11.15 -29.15
N ASN A 8 -50.93 9.87 -29.11
CA ASN A 8 -50.77 9.06 -27.91
C ASN A 8 -49.73 9.72 -26.97
N SER A 9 -50.20 10.46 -25.96
CA SER A 9 -49.36 11.22 -25.01
C SER A 9 -48.43 10.32 -24.19
N ALA A 10 -48.79 9.05 -24.02
CA ALA A 10 -47.98 8.01 -23.35
C ALA A 10 -46.61 7.78 -24.01
N LEU A 11 -46.48 8.03 -25.32
CA LEU A 11 -45.24 7.75 -26.08
C LEU A 11 -44.33 8.97 -26.26
N LEU A 12 -44.68 10.14 -25.71
CA LEU A 12 -43.89 11.38 -25.87
C LEU A 12 -42.60 11.36 -25.05
N LEU A 13 -42.67 10.87 -23.82
CA LEU A 13 -41.52 10.82 -22.90
C LEU A 13 -40.46 9.80 -23.35
N PRO A 14 -40.80 8.54 -23.71
CA PRO A 14 -39.80 7.60 -24.25
C PRO A 14 -39.18 8.08 -25.57
N LYS A 15 -39.95 8.74 -26.44
CA LYS A 15 -39.43 9.34 -27.69
C LYS A 15 -38.42 10.45 -27.41
N LEU A 16 -38.69 11.28 -26.40
CA LEU A 16 -37.77 12.34 -26.00
C LEU A 16 -36.46 11.75 -25.45
N PHE A 17 -36.53 10.75 -24.59
CA PHE A 17 -35.35 10.04 -24.07
C PHE A 17 -34.51 9.40 -25.16
N ALA A 18 -35.14 8.71 -26.11
CA ALA A 18 -34.43 8.11 -27.26
C ALA A 18 -33.68 9.18 -28.09
N ARG A 19 -34.30 10.35 -28.30
CA ARG A 19 -33.65 11.48 -28.99
C ARG A 19 -32.48 12.06 -28.20
N ILE A 20 -32.62 12.20 -26.88
CA ILE A 20 -31.56 12.71 -26.00
C ILE A 20 -30.37 11.75 -26.00
N LEU A 21 -30.60 10.44 -25.80
CA LEU A 21 -29.54 9.43 -25.80
C LEU A 21 -28.85 9.34 -27.15
N SER A 22 -29.59 9.45 -28.25
CA SER A 22 -29.02 9.52 -29.60
C SER A 22 -28.14 10.76 -29.80
N ALA A 23 -28.62 11.94 -29.39
CA ALA A 23 -27.86 13.18 -29.48
C ALA A 23 -26.60 13.16 -28.59
N LEU A 24 -26.71 12.59 -27.39
CA LEU A 24 -25.59 12.39 -26.49
C LEU A 24 -24.56 11.44 -27.12
N GLY A 25 -24.99 10.30 -27.67
CA GLY A 25 -24.13 9.35 -28.36
C GLY A 25 -23.36 9.98 -29.52
N MET A 26 -24.03 10.77 -30.38
CA MET A 26 -23.36 11.50 -31.46
C MET A 26 -22.34 12.52 -30.92
N THR A 27 -22.69 13.23 -29.85
CA THR A 27 -21.80 14.22 -29.22
C THR A 27 -20.56 13.54 -28.63
N LEU A 28 -20.74 12.41 -27.96
CA LEU A 28 -19.64 11.62 -27.39
C LEU A 28 -18.72 11.08 -28.49
N LYS A 29 -19.27 10.53 -29.59
CA LYS A 29 -18.48 10.10 -30.75
C LYS A 29 -17.65 11.25 -31.31
N LYS A 30 -18.26 12.42 -31.55
CA LYS A 30 -17.54 13.61 -32.03
C LYS A 30 -16.46 14.10 -31.06
N LYS A 31 -16.73 14.05 -29.74
CA LYS A 31 -15.72 14.41 -28.72
C LYS A 31 -14.59 13.40 -28.65
N SER A 32 -14.87 12.12 -28.89
CA SER A 32 -13.85 11.08 -28.89
C SER A 32 -12.83 11.26 -30.02
N GLU A 33 -13.21 11.92 -31.11
CA GLU A 33 -12.34 12.21 -32.26
C GLU A 33 -11.29 13.29 -31.93
N ILE A 34 -11.43 14.01 -30.80
CA ILE A 34 -10.49 15.04 -30.36
C ILE A 34 -9.17 14.42 -29.87
N TYR A 35 -9.20 13.17 -29.41
CA TYR A 35 -8.01 12.51 -28.88
C TYR A 35 -7.11 12.02 -30.00
N ASP A 36 -5.83 12.40 -29.95
CA ASP A 36 -4.81 11.99 -30.93
C ASP A 36 -4.59 10.47 -30.96
N TYR A 37 -4.84 9.79 -29.84
CA TYR A 37 -4.62 8.36 -29.69
C TYR A 37 -5.94 7.58 -29.73
N PRO A 38 -6.13 6.65 -30.69
CA PRO A 38 -7.34 5.84 -30.80
C PRO A 38 -7.65 5.03 -29.53
N ALA A 39 -6.64 4.58 -28.80
CA ALA A 39 -6.83 3.86 -27.53
C ALA A 39 -7.49 4.73 -26.46
N LEU A 40 -7.05 6.00 -26.33
CA LEU A 40 -7.64 6.95 -25.38
C LEU A 40 -9.06 7.36 -25.80
N SER A 41 -9.26 7.58 -27.10
CA SER A 41 -10.58 7.84 -27.69
C SER A 41 -11.59 6.73 -27.34
N ASN A 42 -11.20 5.46 -27.49
CA ASN A 42 -12.07 4.33 -27.17
C ASN A 42 -12.26 4.14 -25.66
N LEU A 43 -11.27 4.42 -24.81
CA LEU A 43 -11.47 4.41 -23.35
C LEU A 43 -12.38 5.53 -22.87
N PHE A 44 -12.33 6.70 -23.50
CA PHE A 44 -13.28 7.78 -23.24
C PHE A 44 -14.72 7.32 -23.54
N LEU A 45 -14.95 6.73 -24.72
CA LEU A 45 -16.26 6.18 -25.09
C LEU A 45 -16.70 5.07 -24.14
N LEU A 46 -15.80 4.14 -23.82
CA LEU A 46 -16.02 3.05 -22.88
C LEU A 46 -16.54 3.55 -21.52
N ASN A 47 -15.87 4.53 -20.92
CA ASN A 47 -16.27 5.09 -19.63
C ASN A 47 -17.67 5.73 -19.71
N ASN A 48 -17.94 6.49 -20.76
CA ASN A 48 -19.22 7.17 -20.91
C ASN A 48 -20.37 6.20 -21.22
N TYR A 49 -20.16 5.20 -22.09
CA TYR A 49 -21.18 4.19 -22.38
C TYR A 49 -21.46 3.30 -21.18
N ASN A 50 -20.44 2.92 -20.41
CA ASN A 50 -20.65 2.20 -19.17
C ASN A 50 -21.39 3.04 -18.12
N TYR A 51 -21.10 4.34 -18.02
CA TYR A 51 -21.86 5.23 -17.14
C TYR A 51 -23.33 5.30 -17.55
N ILE A 52 -23.61 5.46 -18.85
CA ILE A 52 -24.99 5.48 -19.37
C ILE A 52 -25.68 4.14 -19.12
N ALA A 53 -25.04 3.01 -19.42
CA ALA A 53 -25.61 1.68 -19.19
C ALA A 53 -25.98 1.47 -17.72
N LYS A 54 -25.09 1.85 -16.79
CA LYS A 54 -25.37 1.75 -15.35
C LYS A 54 -26.49 2.68 -14.87
N ALA A 55 -26.53 3.91 -15.36
CA ALA A 55 -27.61 4.83 -15.05
C ALA A 55 -28.95 4.35 -15.61
N LEU A 56 -28.95 3.60 -16.71
CA LEU A 56 -30.14 2.95 -17.24
C LEU A 56 -30.51 1.67 -16.48
N GLU A 57 -29.55 0.97 -15.86
CA GLU A 57 -29.79 -0.23 -15.04
C GLU A 57 -30.23 0.09 -13.60
N ASP A 58 -30.12 1.34 -13.16
CA ASP A 58 -30.50 1.75 -11.81
C ASP A 58 -32.03 1.80 -11.67
N ASP A 59 -32.57 0.90 -10.84
CA ASP A 59 -34.00 0.76 -10.60
C ASP A 59 -34.59 1.90 -9.74
N GLU A 60 -33.74 2.67 -9.03
CA GLU A 60 -34.17 3.79 -8.17
C GLU A 60 -34.84 4.92 -8.97
N ASP A 61 -34.37 5.18 -10.20
CA ASP A 61 -34.87 6.27 -11.04
C ASP A 61 -36.09 5.87 -11.89
N GLY A 62 -36.44 4.59 -11.96
CA GLY A 62 -37.61 4.08 -12.68
C GLY A 62 -37.60 4.36 -14.20
N LEU A 63 -36.44 4.69 -14.78
CA LEU A 63 -36.28 5.09 -16.19
C LEU A 63 -36.30 3.89 -17.14
N LEU A 64 -35.79 2.73 -16.71
CA LEU A 64 -35.66 1.55 -17.55
C LEU A 64 -37.00 1.00 -18.06
N PRO A 65 -38.06 0.87 -17.24
CA PRO A 65 -39.37 0.44 -17.72
C PRO A 65 -39.94 1.38 -18.80
N VAL A 66 -39.81 2.69 -18.60
CA VAL A 66 -40.32 3.73 -19.51
C VAL A 66 -39.60 3.71 -20.86
N ILE A 67 -38.28 3.46 -20.87
CA ILE A 67 -37.49 3.39 -22.09
C ILE A 67 -37.70 2.06 -22.81
N ASN A 68 -37.88 0.96 -22.07
CA ASN A 68 -38.17 -0.36 -22.63
C ASN A 68 -39.51 -0.45 -23.37
N GLU A 69 -40.47 0.44 -23.10
CA GLU A 69 -41.72 0.53 -23.87
C GLU A 69 -41.48 0.81 -25.37
N GLN A 70 -40.36 1.46 -25.73
CA GLN A 70 -40.02 1.77 -27.12
C GLN A 70 -38.75 1.08 -27.61
N ASN A 71 -37.79 0.78 -26.73
CA ASN A 71 -36.57 0.09 -27.12
C ASN A 71 -36.13 -0.88 -26.03
N THR A 72 -36.65 -2.10 -26.09
CA THR A 72 -36.29 -3.21 -25.20
C THR A 72 -34.83 -3.65 -25.32
N GLN A 73 -34.12 -3.21 -26.37
CA GLN A 73 -32.74 -3.60 -26.66
C GLN A 73 -31.72 -2.54 -26.24
N ILE A 74 -32.13 -1.45 -25.60
CA ILE A 74 -31.23 -0.32 -25.33
C ILE A 74 -30.01 -0.69 -24.47
N LEU A 75 -30.21 -1.50 -23.43
CA LEU A 75 -29.10 -1.99 -22.61
C LEU A 75 -28.19 -2.91 -23.40
N SER A 76 -28.76 -3.85 -24.16
CA SER A 76 -27.98 -4.74 -25.02
C SER A 76 -27.16 -3.98 -26.08
N PHE A 77 -27.69 -2.84 -26.57
CA PHE A 77 -26.96 -1.95 -27.47
C PHE A 77 -25.74 -1.34 -26.78
N TYR A 78 -25.90 -0.74 -25.59
CA TYR A 78 -24.77 -0.15 -24.87
C TYR A 78 -23.74 -1.19 -24.44
N HIS A 79 -24.18 -2.37 -23.98
CA HIS A 79 -23.27 -3.49 -23.72
C HIS A 79 -22.48 -3.90 -24.96
N GLY A 80 -23.12 -3.93 -26.13
CA GLY A 80 -22.45 -4.16 -27.42
C GLY A 80 -21.44 -3.07 -27.78
N GLU A 81 -21.76 -1.78 -27.57
CA GLU A 81 -20.82 -0.68 -27.81
C GLU A 81 -19.63 -0.70 -26.82
N ILE A 82 -19.86 -1.09 -25.56
CA ILE A 82 -18.80 -1.28 -24.55
C ILE A 82 -17.83 -2.36 -25.01
N GLU A 83 -18.31 -3.54 -25.41
CA GLU A 83 -17.48 -4.63 -25.93
C GLU A 83 -16.69 -4.21 -27.18
N GLN A 84 -17.31 -3.46 -28.09
CA GLN A 84 -16.59 -2.90 -29.24
C GLN A 84 -15.47 -1.93 -28.82
N CYS A 85 -15.71 -1.07 -27.84
CA CYS A 85 -14.68 -0.16 -27.32
C CYS A 85 -13.51 -0.93 -26.69
N ILE A 86 -13.78 -2.02 -25.96
CA ILE A 86 -12.75 -2.92 -25.42
C ILE A 86 -11.94 -3.51 -26.58
N GLY A 87 -12.59 -4.06 -27.61
CA GLY A 87 -11.92 -4.61 -28.79
C GLY A 87 -11.04 -3.57 -29.53
N HIS A 88 -11.54 -2.34 -29.68
CA HIS A 88 -10.78 -1.25 -30.28
C HIS A 88 -9.60 -0.79 -29.41
N TYR A 89 -9.76 -0.77 -28.09
CA TYR A 89 -8.67 -0.52 -27.15
C TYR A 89 -7.59 -1.62 -27.26
N MET A 90 -7.98 -2.90 -27.34
CA MET A 90 -7.05 -4.02 -27.53
C MET A 90 -6.19 -3.86 -28.80
N ARG A 91 -6.70 -3.14 -29.81
CA ARG A 91 -5.96 -2.22 -30.71
C ARG A 91 -4.49 -1.97 -30.38
N SER A 92 -4.28 -1.25 -29.29
CA SER A 92 -2.96 -0.76 -28.88
C SER A 92 -1.99 -1.86 -28.47
N TRP A 93 -2.49 -3.03 -28.10
CA TRP A 93 -1.67 -4.16 -27.65
C TRP A 93 -1.26 -5.10 -28.80
N HIS A 94 -1.75 -4.87 -30.02
CA HIS A 94 -1.42 -5.69 -31.18
C HIS A 94 0.08 -5.75 -31.50
N PRO A 95 0.89 -4.68 -31.37
CA PRO A 95 2.34 -4.78 -31.57
C PRO A 95 3.01 -5.78 -30.62
N CYS A 96 2.59 -5.79 -29.35
CA CYS A 96 3.04 -6.75 -28.35
C CYS A 96 2.61 -8.17 -28.72
N ILE A 97 1.32 -8.35 -29.05
CA ILE A 97 0.75 -9.65 -29.43
C ILE A 97 1.43 -10.21 -30.68
N ALA A 98 1.62 -9.39 -31.73
CA ALA A 98 2.25 -9.79 -32.98
C ALA A 98 3.71 -10.22 -32.77
N THR A 99 4.45 -9.48 -31.93
CA THR A 99 5.82 -9.86 -31.56
C THR A 99 5.85 -11.22 -30.87
N LEU A 100 4.90 -11.48 -29.97
CA LEU A 100 4.79 -12.75 -29.25
C LEU A 100 4.26 -13.90 -30.10
N GLN A 101 3.35 -13.66 -31.04
CA GLN A 101 2.84 -14.71 -31.93
C GLN A 101 3.95 -15.27 -32.84
N GLY A 102 4.97 -14.48 -33.12
CA GLY A 102 6.18 -14.95 -33.80
C GLY A 102 6.88 -16.10 -33.08
N VAL A 103 6.77 -16.20 -31.74
CA VAL A 103 7.45 -17.21 -30.91
C VAL A 103 7.22 -18.61 -31.46
N GLN A 104 5.98 -18.96 -31.81
CA GLN A 104 5.63 -20.31 -32.27
C GLN A 104 6.35 -20.74 -33.56
N ARG A 105 6.83 -19.79 -34.37
CA ARG A 105 7.49 -20.04 -35.66
C ARG A 105 9.01 -20.06 -35.60
N VAL A 106 9.59 -19.68 -34.46
CA VAL A 106 11.04 -19.59 -34.26
C VAL A 106 11.56 -20.94 -33.78
N MET A 107 12.57 -21.49 -34.47
CA MET A 107 13.37 -22.62 -34.00
C MET A 107 14.19 -22.22 -32.76
N ASP A 108 14.93 -23.12 -32.10
CA ASP A 108 15.77 -22.81 -30.92
C ASP A 108 17.01 -21.94 -31.25
N ASP A 109 16.87 -20.97 -32.16
CA ASP A 109 17.85 -19.94 -32.47
C ASP A 109 17.86 -18.88 -31.37
N LYS A 110 18.95 -18.90 -30.60
CA LYS A 110 19.19 -18.00 -29.47
C LYS A 110 19.15 -16.52 -29.85
N ASN A 111 19.59 -16.15 -31.05
CA ASN A 111 19.60 -14.75 -31.51
C ASN A 111 18.19 -14.27 -31.86
N MET A 112 17.39 -15.14 -32.50
CA MET A 112 15.99 -14.82 -32.80
C MET A 112 15.15 -14.65 -31.52
N ILE A 113 15.31 -15.56 -30.55
CA ILE A 113 14.65 -15.48 -29.24
C ILE A 113 15.04 -14.20 -28.49
N LYS A 114 16.34 -13.85 -28.50
CA LYS A 114 16.85 -12.61 -27.89
C LYS A 114 16.25 -11.35 -28.53
N ASN A 115 16.20 -11.30 -29.85
CA ASN A 115 15.63 -10.16 -30.59
C ASN A 115 14.14 -10.02 -30.31
N MET A 116 13.42 -11.14 -30.24
CA MET A 116 11.99 -11.16 -29.93
C MET A 116 11.70 -10.66 -28.51
N LEU A 117 12.46 -11.13 -27.51
CA LEU A 117 12.34 -10.64 -26.14
C LEU A 117 12.63 -9.14 -26.04
N THR A 118 13.68 -8.67 -26.72
CA THR A 118 14.07 -7.26 -26.73
C THR A 118 12.99 -6.39 -27.38
N ASN A 119 12.47 -6.82 -28.53
CA ASN A 119 11.39 -6.13 -29.22
C ASN A 119 10.12 -6.11 -28.35
N PHE A 120 9.74 -7.25 -27.77
CA PHE A 120 8.57 -7.33 -26.89
C PHE A 120 8.70 -6.37 -25.71
N THR A 121 9.82 -6.37 -24.99
CA THR A 121 10.04 -5.44 -23.87
C THR A 121 9.90 -3.99 -24.32
N ARG A 122 10.46 -3.62 -25.48
CA ARG A 122 10.34 -2.26 -26.02
C ARG A 122 8.88 -1.89 -26.32
N GLU A 123 8.16 -2.72 -27.06
CA GLU A 123 6.76 -2.46 -27.41
C GLU A 123 5.87 -2.42 -26.16
N PHE A 124 6.12 -3.29 -25.19
CA PHE A 124 5.41 -3.33 -23.92
C PHE A 124 5.63 -2.06 -23.10
N ASP A 125 6.89 -1.64 -22.92
CA ASP A 125 7.23 -0.43 -22.16
C ASP A 125 6.66 0.82 -22.81
N GLN A 126 6.69 0.92 -24.15
CA GLN A 126 6.09 2.03 -24.89
C GLN A 126 4.56 2.06 -24.70
N THR A 127 3.91 0.91 -24.81
CA THR A 127 2.46 0.78 -24.63
C THR A 127 2.04 1.17 -23.21
N VAL A 128 2.76 0.68 -22.20
CA VAL A 128 2.49 1.02 -20.79
C VAL A 128 2.76 2.49 -20.50
N ALA A 129 3.87 3.05 -20.99
CA ALA A 129 4.21 4.46 -20.78
C ALA A 129 3.16 5.40 -21.37
N GLN A 130 2.67 5.10 -22.58
CA GLN A 130 1.62 5.88 -23.24
C GLN A 130 0.29 5.85 -22.48
N GLN A 131 -0.03 4.71 -21.85
CA GLN A 131 -1.33 4.47 -21.22
C GLN A 131 -1.34 4.68 -19.71
N ARG A 132 -0.21 5.08 -19.13
CA ARG A 132 -0.03 5.19 -17.68
C ARG A 132 -1.04 6.13 -17.02
N ASP A 133 -1.38 7.21 -17.72
CA ASP A 133 -2.28 8.26 -17.23
C ASP A 133 -3.73 8.06 -17.70
N TYR A 134 -4.03 6.94 -18.36
CA TYR A 134 -5.40 6.63 -18.79
C TYR A 134 -6.23 6.15 -17.59
N CYS A 135 -7.48 6.61 -17.53
CA CYS A 135 -8.39 6.28 -16.44
C CYS A 135 -9.59 5.47 -16.96
N ILE A 136 -9.88 4.36 -16.28
CA ILE A 136 -11.18 3.67 -16.34
C ILE A 136 -11.81 3.86 -14.97
N ALA A 137 -12.87 4.67 -14.91
CA ALA A 137 -13.44 5.13 -13.64
C ALA A 137 -14.10 3.97 -12.87
N ASP A 138 -14.78 3.08 -13.58
CA ASP A 138 -15.43 1.92 -12.97
C ASP A 138 -14.45 0.78 -12.67
N LEU A 139 -14.38 0.37 -11.41
CA LEU A 139 -13.40 -0.63 -10.95
C LEU A 139 -13.69 -2.03 -11.51
N LYS A 140 -14.96 -2.41 -11.69
CA LYS A 140 -15.35 -3.73 -12.23
C LYS A 140 -15.00 -3.80 -13.71
N LEU A 141 -15.37 -2.78 -14.48
CA LEU A 141 -15.04 -2.68 -15.89
C LEU A 141 -13.52 -2.63 -16.12
N ARG A 142 -12.79 -1.89 -15.26
CA ARG A 142 -11.33 -1.86 -15.29
C ARG A 142 -10.74 -3.26 -15.14
N ALA A 143 -11.27 -4.07 -14.22
CA ALA A 143 -10.83 -5.45 -14.04
C ALA A 143 -11.08 -6.30 -15.30
N VAL A 144 -12.25 -6.15 -15.93
CA VAL A 144 -12.59 -6.82 -17.19
C VAL A 144 -11.61 -6.46 -18.30
N VAL A 145 -11.32 -5.18 -18.52
CA VAL A 145 -10.36 -4.74 -19.55
C VAL A 145 -8.95 -5.25 -19.26
N CYS A 146 -8.50 -5.16 -18.00
CA CYS A 146 -7.19 -5.70 -17.62
C CYS A 146 -7.10 -7.22 -17.86
N GLU A 147 -8.17 -7.97 -17.61
CA GLU A 147 -8.22 -9.41 -17.84
C GLU A 147 -8.13 -9.75 -19.34
N HIS A 148 -8.74 -8.96 -20.22
CA HIS A 148 -8.59 -9.12 -21.68
C HIS A 148 -7.14 -8.97 -22.14
N VAL A 149 -6.43 -7.96 -21.62
CA VAL A 149 -5.01 -7.75 -21.90
C VAL A 149 -4.18 -8.94 -21.43
N LYS A 150 -4.44 -9.42 -20.20
CA LYS A 150 -3.72 -10.56 -19.62
C LYS A 150 -3.92 -11.84 -20.40
N LYS A 151 -5.17 -12.18 -20.71
CA LYS A 151 -5.50 -13.37 -21.51
C LYS A 151 -4.83 -13.35 -22.89
N ALA A 152 -4.68 -12.17 -23.49
CA ALA A 152 -4.02 -12.03 -24.79
C ALA A 152 -2.49 -12.18 -24.74
N LEU A 153 -1.84 -11.70 -23.67
CA LEU A 153 -0.37 -11.60 -23.61
C LEU A 153 0.30 -12.69 -22.76
N VAL A 154 -0.23 -12.99 -21.58
CA VAL A 154 0.42 -13.83 -20.57
C VAL A 154 0.75 -15.22 -21.11
N PRO A 155 -0.18 -15.98 -21.74
CA PRO A 155 0.12 -17.35 -22.15
C PRO A 155 1.28 -17.43 -23.16
N ILE A 156 1.33 -16.47 -24.08
CA ILE A 156 2.35 -16.45 -25.15
C ILE A 156 3.70 -15.96 -24.60
N TYR A 157 3.68 -14.99 -23.68
CA TYR A 157 4.89 -14.52 -23.00
C TYR A 157 5.52 -15.59 -22.11
N VAL A 158 4.70 -16.36 -21.37
CA VAL A 158 5.16 -17.50 -20.58
C VAL A 158 5.86 -18.53 -21.46
N SER A 159 5.29 -18.85 -22.62
CA SER A 159 5.92 -19.76 -23.58
C SER A 159 7.28 -19.23 -24.09
N LEU A 160 7.41 -17.91 -24.31
CA LEU A 160 8.69 -17.29 -24.65
C LEU A 160 9.71 -17.42 -23.51
N LEU A 161 9.31 -17.18 -22.26
CA LEU A 161 10.21 -17.28 -21.10
C LEU A 161 10.75 -18.70 -20.92
N GLN A 162 9.90 -19.72 -21.03
CA GLN A 162 10.32 -21.12 -20.95
C GLN A 162 11.39 -21.48 -21.99
N ARG A 163 11.29 -20.91 -23.20
CA ARG A 163 12.29 -21.10 -24.27
C ARG A 163 13.59 -20.32 -24.03
N VAL A 164 13.51 -19.16 -23.37
CA VAL A 164 14.70 -18.42 -22.96
C VAL A 164 15.47 -19.21 -21.89
N GLU A 165 14.75 -19.82 -20.95
CA GLU A 165 15.32 -20.67 -19.89
C GLU A 165 15.98 -21.94 -20.47
N SER A 166 15.35 -22.59 -21.46
CA SER A 166 15.94 -23.76 -22.13
C SER A 166 17.22 -23.45 -22.92
N CYS A 167 17.47 -22.18 -23.26
CA CYS A 167 18.67 -21.75 -24.00
C CYS A 167 19.87 -21.40 -23.08
N GLY A 168 19.69 -21.41 -21.75
CA GLY A 168 20.70 -21.22 -20.70
C GLY A 168 20.80 -19.78 -20.16
N GLU A 169 20.71 -19.61 -18.83
CA GLU A 169 20.66 -18.31 -18.12
C GLU A 169 21.88 -17.41 -18.35
N GLN A 170 23.08 -18.00 -18.52
CA GLN A 170 24.33 -17.26 -18.74
C GLN A 170 24.29 -16.42 -20.03
N PHE A 171 23.50 -16.82 -21.03
CA PHE A 171 23.40 -16.10 -22.31
C PHE A 171 22.48 -14.87 -22.24
N PHE A 172 21.50 -14.88 -21.33
CA PHE A 172 20.45 -13.86 -21.25
C PHE A 172 20.52 -13.00 -19.97
N SER A 173 21.57 -13.09 -19.17
CA SER A 173 21.68 -12.39 -17.88
C SER A 173 21.42 -10.88 -17.98
N LYS A 174 21.77 -10.22 -19.10
CA LYS A 174 21.48 -8.79 -19.39
C LYS A 174 20.06 -8.51 -19.93
N CYS A 175 19.38 -9.50 -20.50
CA CYS A 175 18.01 -9.38 -21.02
C CYS A 175 16.97 -9.76 -19.95
N LEU A 176 17.27 -10.75 -19.10
CA LEU A 176 16.41 -11.23 -18.02
C LEU A 176 16.28 -10.23 -16.85
N CYS A 177 17.22 -9.30 -16.68
CA CYS A 177 17.09 -8.20 -15.73
C CYS A 177 16.17 -7.05 -16.23
N LYS A 178 15.71 -7.11 -17.49
CA LYS A 178 14.69 -6.22 -18.07
C LYS A 178 13.33 -6.91 -18.30
N LYS A 179 13.04 -8.00 -17.58
CA LYS A 179 11.71 -8.65 -17.63
C LYS A 179 10.62 -7.64 -17.26
N PRO A 180 9.54 -7.51 -18.06
CA PRO A 180 8.31 -6.88 -17.60
C PRO A 180 7.82 -7.59 -16.34
N ARG A 181 7.97 -6.93 -15.18
CA ARG A 181 7.66 -7.51 -13.86
C ARG A 181 6.20 -7.96 -13.71
N GLU A 182 5.32 -7.51 -14.60
CA GLU A 182 3.87 -7.69 -14.53
C GLU A 182 3.33 -8.99 -15.15
N LEU A 183 4.16 -9.77 -15.88
CA LEU A 183 3.71 -10.89 -16.74
C LEU A 183 4.24 -12.29 -16.37
N THR A 184 4.87 -12.48 -15.20
CA THR A 184 5.40 -13.80 -14.79
C THR A 184 4.30 -14.72 -14.20
N PRO A 185 4.27 -16.03 -14.55
CA PRO A 185 3.17 -16.94 -14.22
C PRO A 185 3.06 -17.22 -12.71
N GLU A 186 4.19 -17.30 -12.00
CA GLU A 186 4.25 -17.47 -10.54
C GLU A 186 3.67 -16.31 -9.74
N LYS A 187 3.35 -15.18 -10.40
CA LYS A 187 2.69 -14.02 -9.78
C LYS A 187 1.32 -13.73 -10.36
N SER A 188 0.82 -14.51 -11.31
CA SER A 188 -0.37 -14.17 -12.10
C SER A 188 -1.71 -14.28 -11.35
N THR A 189 -1.78 -15.05 -10.27
CA THR A 189 -2.91 -15.02 -9.31
C THR A 189 -2.78 -13.89 -8.28
N GLU A 190 -1.57 -13.44 -7.94
CA GLU A 190 -1.37 -12.26 -7.08
C GLU A 190 -1.43 -10.92 -7.82
N ALA A 191 -1.14 -10.91 -9.13
CA ALA A 191 -0.99 -9.69 -9.93
C ALA A 191 -2.29 -9.21 -10.60
N VAL A 192 -3.41 -9.94 -10.46
CA VAL A 192 -4.75 -9.42 -10.83
C VAL A 192 -5.38 -8.58 -9.71
N SER A 193 -4.81 -8.65 -8.50
CA SER A 193 -5.17 -7.77 -7.37
C SER A 193 -4.24 -6.57 -7.18
N ARG A 194 -3.08 -6.50 -7.87
CA ARG A 194 -2.08 -5.44 -7.70
C ARG A 194 -2.15 -4.36 -8.78
N LYS A 195 -3.27 -3.63 -8.86
CA LYS A 195 -3.23 -2.17 -9.09
C LYS A 195 -3.38 -1.51 -7.72
N MET A 196 -2.35 -1.63 -6.89
CA MET A 196 -2.23 -0.98 -5.59
C MET A 196 -0.83 -0.43 -5.47
N VAL A 197 -0.68 0.75 -4.88
CA VAL A 197 0.62 1.35 -4.54
C VAL A 197 1.46 0.30 -3.81
N ALA A 198 2.49 -0.25 -4.46
CA ALA A 198 3.26 -1.36 -3.89
C ALA A 198 4.02 -0.88 -2.64
N TRP A 199 3.65 -1.40 -1.48
CA TRP A 199 4.44 -1.22 -0.25
C TRP A 199 5.47 -2.34 -0.12
N LYS A 200 6.61 -2.03 0.50
CA LYS A 200 7.62 -3.03 0.88
C LYS A 200 7.27 -3.63 2.24
N ALA A 201 7.49 -4.94 2.41
CA ALA A 201 7.40 -5.56 3.72
C ALA A 201 8.60 -5.10 4.57
N ALA A 202 8.32 -4.68 5.79
CA ALA A 202 9.32 -4.21 6.74
C ALA A 202 8.98 -4.73 8.14
N SER A 203 9.94 -4.59 9.05
CA SER A 203 9.81 -5.00 10.44
C SER A 203 10.34 -3.93 11.37
N SER A 204 9.79 -3.88 12.57
CA SER A 204 10.35 -3.11 13.69
C SER A 204 10.24 -3.94 14.96
N ILE A 205 11.24 -3.85 15.83
CA ILE A 205 11.32 -4.67 17.04
C ILE A 205 11.46 -3.79 18.27
N ILE A 206 10.57 -4.01 19.22
CA ILE A 206 10.54 -3.33 20.50
C ILE A 206 11.14 -4.28 21.53
N VAL A 207 12.32 -3.92 22.06
CA VAL A 207 12.98 -4.70 23.10
C VAL A 207 12.67 -4.07 24.47
N VAL A 208 12.03 -4.85 25.35
CA VAL A 208 11.65 -4.42 26.69
C VAL A 208 12.47 -5.18 27.73
N SER A 209 13.08 -4.46 28.68
CA SER A 209 13.73 -5.07 29.83
C SER A 209 12.70 -5.60 30.81
N ARG A 210 12.77 -6.89 31.16
CA ARG A 210 11.88 -7.49 32.17
C ARG A 210 12.07 -6.89 33.57
N SER A 211 13.32 -6.54 33.91
CA SER A 211 13.66 -6.08 35.26
C SER A 211 13.31 -4.61 35.50
N THR A 212 13.42 -3.76 34.47
CA THR A 212 13.21 -2.31 34.62
C THR A 212 11.96 -1.78 33.91
N GLY A 213 11.39 -2.55 32.97
CA GLY A 213 10.30 -2.10 32.09
C GLY A 213 10.74 -1.06 31.06
N ARG A 214 12.04 -0.74 30.98
CA ARG A 214 12.59 0.20 29.99
C ARG A 214 12.66 -0.43 28.62
N VAL A 215 12.61 0.42 27.60
CA VAL A 215 12.59 0.03 26.20
C VAL A 215 13.84 0.54 25.51
N LEU A 216 14.48 -0.32 24.71
CA LEU A 216 15.60 0.08 23.87
C LEU A 216 15.10 0.99 22.73
N VAL A 217 15.60 2.22 22.69
CA VAL A 217 15.35 3.18 21.62
C VAL A 217 16.66 3.76 21.10
N MET A 218 16.68 4.08 19.82
CA MET A 218 17.82 4.69 19.13
C MET A 218 17.44 6.06 18.61
N GLN A 219 18.39 6.97 18.54
CA GLN A 219 18.23 8.29 17.96
C GLN A 219 18.91 8.36 16.60
N ARG A 220 18.14 8.58 15.54
CA ARG A 220 18.69 8.75 14.18
C ARG A 220 19.61 9.96 14.12
N GLY A 221 20.69 9.87 13.34
CA GLY A 221 21.60 11.00 13.13
C GLY A 221 20.93 12.20 12.46
N ALA A 222 21.46 13.41 12.68
CA ALA A 222 20.94 14.64 12.10
C ALA A 222 20.95 14.65 10.56
N GLY A 223 21.86 13.89 9.93
CA GLY A 223 21.97 13.74 8.48
C GLY A 223 21.06 12.67 7.87
N ALA A 224 20.22 11.99 8.66
CA ALA A 224 19.36 10.91 8.14
C ALA A 224 18.36 11.44 7.10
N LYS A 225 18.30 10.79 5.92
CA LYS A 225 17.37 11.15 4.82
C LYS A 225 15.90 11.07 5.21
N PHE A 226 15.58 10.26 6.23
CA PHE A 226 14.25 10.05 6.75
C PHE A 226 14.27 10.23 8.27
N MET A 227 13.41 11.11 8.79
CA MET A 227 13.22 11.38 10.23
C MET A 227 14.53 11.69 11.00
N PRO A 228 15.28 12.74 10.64
CA PRO A 228 16.49 13.11 11.36
C PRO A 228 16.19 13.45 12.84
N ASN A 229 17.10 13.06 13.74
CA ASN A 229 17.00 13.24 15.19
C ASN A 229 15.83 12.53 15.88
N ALA A 230 15.04 11.74 15.16
CA ALA A 230 13.90 11.02 15.72
C ALA A 230 14.37 9.82 16.56
N LEU A 231 13.65 9.59 17.66
CA LEU A 231 13.75 8.35 18.42
C LEU A 231 12.94 7.26 17.72
N VAL A 232 13.58 6.12 17.48
CA VAL A 232 13.04 4.98 16.74
C VAL A 232 13.40 3.67 17.44
N PHE A 233 12.62 2.64 17.15
CA PHE A 233 12.99 1.26 17.46
C PHE A 233 13.82 0.69 16.31
N PRO A 234 14.64 -0.35 16.57
CA PRO A 234 15.32 -1.05 15.51
C PRO A 234 14.36 -1.61 14.46
N GLY A 235 14.80 -1.63 13.21
CA GLY A 235 13.97 -2.17 12.12
C GLY A 235 14.34 -1.72 10.72
N GLY A 236 13.95 -2.54 9.76
CA GLY A 236 14.22 -2.30 8.35
C GLY A 236 13.40 -3.22 7.43
N VAL A 237 13.85 -3.33 6.19
CA VAL A 237 13.09 -3.99 5.11
C VAL A 237 13.39 -5.49 5.13
N ALA A 238 12.35 -6.31 4.98
CA ALA A 238 12.55 -7.75 4.80
C ALA A 238 13.25 -8.02 3.46
N THR A 239 14.24 -8.92 3.49
CA THR A 239 15.10 -9.25 2.37
C THR A 239 14.92 -10.73 1.97
N PRO A 240 15.32 -11.14 0.75
CA PRO A 240 15.20 -12.53 0.33
C PRO A 240 16.01 -13.53 1.19
N SER A 241 17.07 -13.08 1.87
CA SER A 241 17.85 -13.94 2.77
C SER A 241 17.08 -14.28 4.05
N ASP A 242 16.16 -13.41 4.48
CA ASP A 242 15.32 -13.61 5.66
C ASP A 242 14.38 -14.82 5.48
N GLU A 243 13.90 -15.08 4.25
CA GLU A 243 13.03 -16.22 3.93
C GLU A 243 13.72 -17.58 4.14
N LYS A 244 15.05 -17.62 4.08
CA LYS A 244 15.83 -18.85 4.23
C LYS A 244 15.94 -19.32 5.68
N LEU A 245 15.71 -18.42 6.65
CA LEU A 245 15.90 -18.67 8.08
C LEU A 245 14.59 -18.81 8.86
N GLY A 246 13.45 -18.45 8.26
CA GLY A 246 12.14 -18.52 8.90
C GLY A 246 11.13 -17.53 8.33
N PRO A 247 10.07 -17.18 9.08
CA PRO A 247 9.09 -16.19 8.66
C PRO A 247 9.77 -14.83 8.37
N PRO A 248 9.68 -14.29 7.14
CA PRO A 248 10.61 -13.24 6.69
C PRO A 248 10.59 -11.96 7.53
N THR A 249 9.41 -11.54 8.00
CA THR A 249 9.29 -10.34 8.84
C THR A 249 9.83 -10.56 10.25
N LYS A 250 9.68 -11.76 10.82
CA LYS A 250 10.25 -12.11 12.13
C LYS A 250 11.77 -12.18 12.08
N ILE A 251 12.32 -12.79 11.03
CA ILE A 251 13.76 -12.85 10.81
C ILE A 251 14.32 -11.45 10.56
N ALA A 252 13.68 -10.65 9.71
CA ALA A 252 14.08 -9.26 9.49
C ALA A 252 14.10 -8.47 10.80
N ALA A 253 13.13 -8.66 11.70
CA ALA A 253 13.12 -7.99 13.01
C ALA A 253 14.37 -8.33 13.85
N LEU A 254 14.76 -9.61 13.91
CA LEU A 254 15.94 -10.08 14.66
C LEU A 254 17.24 -9.66 13.98
N ARG A 255 17.31 -9.74 12.65
CA ARG A 255 18.47 -9.31 11.86
C ARG A 255 18.73 -7.83 12.05
N GLU A 256 17.70 -6.98 11.90
CA GLU A 256 17.83 -5.53 12.03
C GLU A 256 18.19 -5.13 13.48
N LEU A 257 17.67 -5.85 14.49
CA LEU A 257 18.13 -5.69 15.87
C LEU A 257 19.64 -5.91 15.99
N PHE A 258 20.15 -7.00 15.44
CA PHE A 258 21.58 -7.30 15.46
C PHE A 258 22.38 -6.28 14.65
N GLU A 259 21.94 -5.97 13.43
CA GLU A 259 22.60 -5.02 12.53
C GLU A 259 22.76 -3.63 13.16
N GLU A 260 21.71 -3.12 13.80
CA GLU A 260 21.68 -1.76 14.34
C GLU A 260 22.23 -1.66 15.77
N THR A 261 22.11 -2.72 16.59
CA THR A 261 22.41 -2.69 18.04
C THR A 261 23.41 -3.75 18.51
N GLY A 262 23.66 -4.77 17.70
CA GLY A 262 24.57 -5.86 18.05
C GLY A 262 23.98 -6.88 19.00
N LEU A 263 22.70 -6.75 19.34
CA LEU A 263 22.01 -7.67 20.23
C LEU A 263 21.50 -8.90 19.49
N ILE A 264 21.62 -10.06 20.15
CA ILE A 264 20.96 -11.31 19.78
C ILE A 264 20.11 -11.73 20.96
N ILE A 265 18.84 -12.06 20.71
CA ILE A 265 17.91 -12.48 21.76
C ILE A 265 18.33 -13.85 22.32
N ASP A 266 18.20 -14.02 23.64
CA ASP A 266 18.59 -15.23 24.39
C ASP A 266 20.11 -15.54 24.37
N HIS A 267 20.96 -14.58 23.95
CA HIS A 267 22.42 -14.69 24.06
C HIS A 267 22.95 -13.86 25.24
N HIS A 268 23.99 -14.36 25.90
CA HIS A 268 24.67 -13.64 26.99
C HIS A 268 25.60 -12.54 26.50
N GLU A 269 26.13 -12.68 25.28
CA GLU A 269 27.04 -11.73 24.66
C GLU A 269 26.32 -10.90 23.58
N SER A 270 26.82 -9.70 23.35
CA SER A 270 26.45 -8.85 22.22
C SER A 270 27.70 -8.48 21.42
N ALA A 271 27.52 -7.80 20.29
CA ALA A 271 28.64 -7.20 19.56
C ALA A 271 29.41 -6.12 20.37
N ALA A 272 28.89 -5.67 21.52
CA ALA A 272 29.64 -4.79 22.43
C ALA A 272 30.64 -5.57 23.30
N THR A 273 30.37 -6.84 23.57
CA THR A 273 31.15 -7.66 24.51
C THR A 273 31.94 -8.78 23.84
N SER A 274 31.69 -9.06 22.56
CA SER A 274 32.35 -10.12 21.78
C SER A 274 32.90 -9.59 20.45
N GLU A 275 34.20 -9.79 20.23
CA GLU A 275 34.89 -9.38 19.00
C GLU A 275 34.38 -10.14 17.77
N GLU A 276 34.07 -11.43 17.93
CA GLU A 276 33.46 -12.24 16.86
C GLU A 276 32.09 -11.68 16.43
N LEU A 277 31.22 -11.37 17.40
CA LEU A 277 29.92 -10.78 17.11
C LEU A 277 30.05 -9.37 16.53
N MET A 278 31.04 -8.59 16.94
CA MET A 278 31.36 -7.30 16.33
C MET A 278 31.71 -7.44 14.85
N GLU A 279 32.59 -8.38 14.48
CA GLU A 279 32.94 -8.61 13.08
C GLU A 279 31.73 -9.08 12.26
N LEU A 280 30.92 -9.98 12.81
CA LEU A 280 29.72 -10.46 12.15
C LEU A 280 28.67 -9.36 12.01
N GLN A 281 28.57 -8.44 12.96
CA GLN A 281 27.72 -7.27 12.88
C GLN A 281 28.10 -6.38 11.70
N GLU A 282 29.39 -6.06 11.54
CA GLU A 282 29.87 -5.25 10.40
C GLU A 282 29.62 -5.95 9.07
N LYS A 283 29.86 -7.27 8.98
CA LYS A 283 29.56 -8.05 7.76
C LYS A 283 28.07 -8.07 7.44
N THR A 284 27.20 -8.15 8.45
CA THR A 284 25.75 -8.18 8.28
C THR A 284 25.19 -6.85 7.76
N LYS A 285 25.78 -5.71 8.16
CA LYS A 285 25.43 -4.38 7.64
C LYS A 285 25.68 -4.25 6.14
N ASP A 286 26.74 -4.90 5.64
CA ASP A 286 27.09 -4.88 4.22
C ASP A 286 26.29 -5.93 3.42
N ASP A 287 26.04 -7.11 4.01
CA ASP A 287 25.26 -8.19 3.41
C ASP A 287 24.40 -8.94 4.45
N PRO A 288 23.05 -8.86 4.36
CA PRO A 288 22.14 -9.49 5.31
C PRO A 288 22.26 -11.02 5.35
N GLU A 289 22.92 -11.67 4.38
CA GLU A 289 23.19 -13.12 4.44
C GLU A 289 24.10 -13.53 5.59
N TYR A 290 24.95 -12.63 6.12
CA TYR A 290 25.87 -12.95 7.20
C TYR A 290 25.18 -13.13 8.56
N PHE A 291 23.94 -12.67 8.71
CA PHE A 291 23.17 -12.83 9.94
C PHE A 291 23.05 -14.30 10.38
N LYS A 292 22.96 -15.24 9.43
CA LYS A 292 22.90 -16.69 9.71
C LYS A 292 24.12 -17.22 10.45
N LEU A 293 25.26 -16.53 10.36
CA LEU A 293 26.50 -16.91 11.06
C LEU A 293 26.49 -16.40 12.51
N ALA A 294 25.89 -15.22 12.75
CA ALA A 294 25.71 -14.69 14.09
C ALA A 294 24.60 -15.42 14.86
N CYS A 295 23.51 -15.76 14.17
CA CYS A 295 22.36 -16.44 14.75
C CYS A 295 21.81 -17.47 13.77
N SER A 296 22.32 -18.71 13.86
CA SER A 296 21.93 -19.81 12.98
C SER A 296 20.53 -20.34 13.25
N THR A 297 20.01 -20.13 14.47
CA THR A 297 18.67 -20.55 14.92
C THR A 297 17.94 -19.36 15.55
N PRO A 298 17.46 -18.39 14.75
CA PRO A 298 16.80 -17.20 15.27
C PRO A 298 15.56 -17.54 16.12
N PRO A 299 15.43 -17.01 17.35
CA PRO A 299 14.36 -17.39 18.28
C PRO A 299 13.03 -16.69 17.93
N VAL A 300 12.47 -16.96 16.76
CA VAL A 300 11.26 -16.32 16.24
C VAL A 300 10.02 -16.51 17.11
N ASP A 301 9.97 -17.59 17.89
CA ASP A 301 8.86 -17.90 18.81
C ASP A 301 8.86 -17.00 20.06
N ARG A 302 9.97 -16.29 20.33
CA ARG A 302 10.04 -15.28 21.40
C ARG A 302 9.37 -13.97 21.01
N LEU A 303 9.15 -13.75 19.72
CA LEU A 303 8.59 -12.50 19.22
C LEU A 303 7.07 -12.51 19.37
N ILE A 304 6.57 -11.58 20.18
CA ILE A 304 5.15 -11.28 20.27
C ILE A 304 4.79 -10.41 19.07
N GLU A 305 3.84 -10.85 18.26
CA GLU A 305 3.30 -10.05 17.16
C GLU A 305 2.51 -8.87 17.76
N TRP A 306 3.03 -7.66 17.58
CA TRP A 306 2.61 -6.51 18.37
C TRP A 306 1.56 -5.67 17.66
N ASN A 307 1.86 -5.20 16.45
CA ASN A 307 0.96 -4.42 15.61
C ASN A 307 1.48 -4.35 14.17
N THR A 308 0.63 -3.98 13.19
CA THR A 308 1.08 -3.75 11.81
C THR A 308 0.71 -2.36 11.35
N TRP A 309 1.70 -1.61 10.88
CA TRP A 309 1.54 -0.25 10.37
C TRP A 309 1.76 -0.18 8.88
N LEU A 310 0.86 0.48 8.16
CA LEU A 310 1.05 0.82 6.76
C LEU A 310 1.36 2.32 6.64
N THR A 311 2.45 2.65 5.96
CA THR A 311 2.79 4.04 5.63
C THR A 311 1.64 4.68 4.84
N PRO A 312 1.20 5.90 5.16
CA PRO A 312 0.12 6.60 4.45
C PRO A 312 0.39 6.74 2.95
N SER A 313 -0.69 6.81 2.16
CA SER A 313 -0.66 6.95 0.69
C SER A 313 0.07 8.20 0.21
N SER A 314 0.16 9.22 1.06
CA SER A 314 0.80 10.51 0.80
C SER A 314 2.32 10.40 0.64
N TYR A 315 2.93 9.31 1.09
CA TYR A 315 4.36 9.08 0.93
C TYR A 315 4.65 8.32 -0.36
N LYS A 316 5.67 8.77 -1.08
CA LYS A 316 6.15 8.12 -2.32
C LYS A 316 6.59 6.68 -2.08
N GLN A 317 7.27 6.44 -0.95
CA GLN A 317 7.73 5.11 -0.56
C GLN A 317 6.93 4.66 0.65
N ARG A 318 6.29 3.50 0.51
CA ARG A 318 5.39 2.95 1.52
C ARG A 318 5.92 1.62 2.03
N TYR A 319 5.78 1.41 3.33
CA TYR A 319 6.17 0.21 4.01
C TYR A 319 4.98 -0.34 4.78
N MET A 320 4.80 -1.65 4.71
CA MET A 320 3.95 -2.43 5.61
C MET A 320 4.86 -3.00 6.68
N THR A 321 4.93 -2.31 7.82
CA THR A 321 5.85 -2.62 8.91
C THR A 321 5.15 -3.46 9.95
N SER A 322 5.62 -4.70 10.13
CA SER A 322 5.20 -5.57 11.23
C SER A 322 6.03 -5.23 12.46
N PHE A 323 5.37 -4.78 13.53
CA PHE A 323 6.00 -4.53 14.82
C PHE A 323 5.98 -5.82 15.63
N PHE A 324 7.13 -6.14 16.22
CA PHE A 324 7.31 -7.25 17.14
C PHE A 324 7.75 -6.71 18.49
N LEU A 325 7.33 -7.37 19.56
CA LEU A 325 7.81 -7.09 20.91
C LEU A 325 8.56 -8.31 21.43
N VAL A 326 9.70 -8.07 22.06
CA VAL A 326 10.51 -9.10 22.72
C VAL A 326 10.95 -8.60 24.08
N GLN A 327 11.03 -9.53 25.04
CA GLN A 327 11.47 -9.23 26.39
C GLN A 327 12.85 -9.82 26.63
N THR A 328 13.77 -9.00 27.15
CA THR A 328 15.12 -9.41 27.54
C THR A 328 15.32 -9.32 29.05
N ASP A 329 16.26 -10.09 29.57
CA ASP A 329 16.68 -10.00 30.95
C ASP A 329 17.70 -8.87 31.10
N GLY A 330 17.40 -7.91 31.98
CA GLY A 330 18.26 -6.74 32.18
C GLY A 330 18.26 -5.78 31.00
N GLU A 331 19.33 -4.99 30.91
CA GLU A 331 19.56 -3.96 29.89
C GLU A 331 20.93 -4.25 29.24
N PRO A 332 21.02 -5.22 28.32
CA PRO A 332 22.30 -5.65 27.75
C PRO A 332 23.00 -4.48 27.05
N GLU A 333 24.33 -4.52 27.09
CA GLU A 333 25.17 -3.53 26.42
C GLU A 333 25.04 -3.68 24.90
N VAL A 334 24.86 -2.55 24.20
CA VAL A 334 24.62 -2.54 22.76
C VAL A 334 25.77 -1.84 22.04
N ARG A 335 26.10 -2.33 20.85
CA ARG A 335 27.02 -1.70 19.91
C ARG A 335 26.20 -1.12 18.76
N MET A 336 26.03 0.19 18.79
CA MET A 336 25.22 0.91 17.82
C MET A 336 25.93 1.05 16.45
N CYS A 337 25.17 1.05 15.37
CA CYS A 337 25.65 1.48 14.06
C CYS A 337 25.77 3.02 13.97
N GLU A 338 26.99 3.55 14.09
CA GLU A 338 27.26 5.00 14.07
C GLU A 338 27.03 5.69 12.71
N LYS A 339 26.89 4.92 11.62
CA LYS A 339 26.58 5.49 10.29
C LYS A 339 25.17 6.06 10.22
N GLU A 340 24.22 5.44 10.93
CA GLU A 340 22.79 5.78 10.85
C GLU A 340 22.25 6.44 12.12
N MET A 341 22.81 6.04 13.27
CA MET A 341 22.32 6.42 14.59
C MET A 341 23.37 7.26 15.32
N SER A 342 22.90 8.16 16.18
CA SER A 342 23.74 9.07 16.95
C SER A 342 23.87 8.66 18.41
N HIS A 343 22.80 8.09 18.99
CA HIS A 343 22.74 7.69 20.39
C HIS A 343 21.76 6.53 20.54
N TYR A 344 21.91 5.74 21.61
CA TYR A 344 20.90 4.81 22.08
C TYR A 344 20.60 5.07 23.55
N LEU A 345 19.44 4.60 24.02
CA LEU A 345 19.14 4.54 25.44
C LEU A 345 18.13 3.43 25.76
N TRP A 346 18.28 2.84 26.93
CA TRP A 346 17.19 2.16 27.61
C TRP A 346 16.32 3.21 28.27
N ALA A 347 15.16 3.47 27.68
CA ALA A 347 14.30 4.58 28.07
C ALA A 347 13.07 4.11 28.86
N ASP A 348 12.67 4.91 29.85
CA ASP A 348 11.32 4.80 30.42
C ASP A 348 10.29 5.28 29.37
N PRO A 349 9.34 4.42 28.94
CA PRO A 349 8.31 4.79 27.97
C PRO A 349 7.53 6.05 28.36
N LYS A 350 7.21 6.24 29.64
CA LYS A 350 6.46 7.43 30.11
C LYS A 350 7.26 8.71 29.92
N GLU A 351 8.55 8.65 30.20
CA GLU A 351 9.44 9.81 30.04
C GLU A 351 9.66 10.15 28.57
N CYS A 352 9.80 9.14 27.69
CA CYS A 352 9.84 9.34 26.25
C CYS A 352 8.59 10.08 25.73
N LEU A 353 7.41 9.64 26.15
CA LEU A 353 6.14 10.28 25.79
C LEU A 353 6.04 11.71 26.32
N ARG A 354 6.45 11.94 27.58
CA ARG A 354 6.50 13.28 28.17
C ARG A 354 7.37 14.22 27.34
N LYS A 355 8.62 13.82 27.07
CA LYS A 355 9.58 14.59 26.24
C LYS A 355 9.07 14.85 24.83
N ALA A 356 8.39 13.89 24.20
CA ALA A 356 7.82 14.12 22.87
C ALA A 356 6.66 15.10 22.89
N SER A 357 5.81 15.06 23.93
CA SER A 357 4.68 15.97 24.07
C SER A 357 5.10 17.43 24.30
N THR A 358 6.26 17.65 24.94
CA THR A 358 6.87 18.98 25.16
C THR A 358 7.76 19.43 23.98
N GLY A 359 8.05 18.53 23.03
CA GLY A 359 8.92 18.81 21.88
C GLY A 359 10.42 18.72 22.19
N GLU A 360 10.81 18.19 23.35
CA GLU A 360 12.21 17.93 23.72
C GLU A 360 12.84 16.83 22.85
N VAL A 361 12.04 15.86 22.39
CA VAL A 361 12.44 14.81 21.44
C VAL A 361 11.42 14.67 20.31
N ILE A 362 11.86 14.12 19.19
CA ILE A 362 10.99 13.79 18.06
C ILE A 362 10.64 12.31 18.15
N LEU A 363 9.36 11.99 18.38
CA LEU A 363 8.82 10.64 18.25
C LEU A 363 7.79 10.63 17.11
N PRO A 364 8.00 9.80 16.07
CA PRO A 364 6.99 9.64 15.04
C PRO A 364 5.73 8.93 15.58
N PRO A 365 4.58 9.07 14.89
CA PRO A 365 3.30 8.59 15.42
C PRO A 365 3.24 7.10 15.81
N PRO A 366 3.82 6.15 15.03
CA PRO A 366 3.86 4.76 15.46
C PRO A 366 4.60 4.56 16.79
N GLN A 367 5.72 5.25 16.99
CA GLN A 367 6.51 5.15 18.23
C GLN A 367 5.73 5.72 19.42
N VAL A 368 5.05 6.87 19.26
CA VAL A 368 4.17 7.42 20.31
C VAL A 368 3.06 6.44 20.66
N TYR A 369 2.46 5.82 19.64
CA TYR A 369 1.37 4.85 19.84
C TYR A 369 1.83 3.61 20.62
N GLU A 370 2.92 2.98 20.17
CA GLU A 370 3.40 1.76 20.80
C GLU A 370 3.99 2.00 22.19
N LEU A 371 4.71 3.12 22.41
CA LEU A 371 5.16 3.50 23.74
C LEU A 371 3.98 3.80 24.68
N SER A 372 2.89 4.40 24.18
CA SER A 372 1.69 4.64 25.00
C SER A 372 1.09 3.33 25.52
N ARG A 373 0.99 2.32 24.65
CA ARG A 373 0.54 0.97 25.03
C ARG A 373 1.44 0.35 26.09
N ILE A 374 2.75 0.35 25.86
CA ILE A 374 3.74 -0.27 26.75
C ILE A 374 3.76 0.45 28.11
N SER A 375 3.72 1.78 28.12
CA SER A 375 3.78 2.59 29.34
C SER A 375 2.62 2.35 30.33
N GLN A 376 1.51 1.80 29.84
CA GLN A 376 0.29 1.53 30.61
C GLN A 376 0.04 0.04 30.82
N THR A 377 0.90 -0.83 30.27
CA THR A 377 0.77 -2.28 30.38
C THR A 377 1.89 -2.83 31.27
N PRO A 378 1.56 -3.51 32.38
CA PRO A 378 2.58 -4.19 33.18
C PRO A 378 3.41 -5.15 32.33
N CYS A 379 4.72 -5.21 32.56
CA CYS A 379 5.66 -5.93 31.69
C CYS A 379 5.28 -7.41 31.53
N GLU A 380 4.86 -8.05 32.62
CA GLU A 380 4.40 -9.44 32.66
C GLU A 380 3.12 -9.69 31.86
N LYS A 381 2.34 -8.65 31.55
CA LYS A 381 1.08 -8.75 30.79
C LYS A 381 1.22 -8.36 29.32
N LEU A 382 2.38 -7.88 28.87
CA LEU A 382 2.58 -7.43 27.48
C LEU A 382 2.18 -8.50 26.46
N HIS A 383 2.48 -9.77 26.71
CA HIS A 383 2.12 -10.89 25.83
C HIS A 383 0.60 -11.04 25.58
N LEU A 384 -0.26 -10.50 26.44
CA LEU A 384 -1.71 -10.55 26.29
C LEU A 384 -2.26 -9.50 25.32
N HIS A 385 -1.44 -8.52 24.94
CA HIS A 385 -1.89 -7.34 24.20
C HIS A 385 -1.44 -7.30 22.74
N GLY A 386 -0.77 -8.33 22.22
CA GLY A 386 -0.42 -8.41 20.78
C GLY A 386 -1.65 -8.26 19.87
N ASN A 387 -1.54 -7.52 18.76
CA ASN A 387 -2.67 -7.22 17.88
C ASN A 387 -2.33 -7.41 16.39
N THR A 388 -2.77 -8.52 15.81
CA THR A 388 -2.49 -8.92 14.42
C THR A 388 -3.69 -8.73 13.48
N THR A 389 -4.85 -8.33 14.02
CA THR A 389 -6.11 -8.38 13.27
C THR A 389 -6.35 -7.15 12.40
N HIS A 390 -5.78 -6.00 12.78
CA HIS A 390 -6.00 -4.73 12.10
C HIS A 390 -4.69 -4.06 11.71
N VAL A 391 -4.59 -3.64 10.46
CA VAL A 391 -3.49 -2.79 9.98
C VAL A 391 -3.81 -1.32 10.29
N LEU A 392 -2.93 -0.65 11.03
CA LEU A 392 -2.98 0.78 11.25
C LEU A 392 -2.41 1.52 10.04
N CYS A 393 -3.29 2.07 9.20
CA CYS A 393 -2.92 2.96 8.10
C CYS A 393 -3.44 4.36 8.39
N PRO A 394 -2.58 5.32 8.77
CA PRO A 394 -3.01 6.69 9.00
C PRO A 394 -3.53 7.36 7.74
N GLN A 395 -4.59 8.15 7.88
CA GLN A 395 -5.08 9.07 6.86
C GLN A 395 -4.71 10.49 7.28
N HIS A 396 -3.92 11.17 6.45
CA HIS A 396 -3.43 12.50 6.76
C HIS A 396 -4.52 13.55 6.54
N VAL A 397 -4.76 14.35 7.58
CA VAL A 397 -5.61 15.54 7.52
C VAL A 397 -4.82 16.74 8.00
N SER A 398 -4.58 17.71 7.11
CA SER A 398 -3.92 18.97 7.46
C SER A 398 -4.89 19.93 8.13
N TRP A 399 -4.40 20.66 9.12
CA TRP A 399 -5.13 21.78 9.73
C TRP A 399 -5.22 22.96 8.74
N PRO A 400 -6.19 23.88 8.90
CA PRO A 400 -6.35 25.04 8.01
C PRO A 400 -5.08 25.89 7.84
N ASP A 401 -4.33 26.06 8.94
CA ASP A 401 -3.08 26.82 9.02
C ASP A 401 -1.84 26.06 8.54
N GLU A 402 -2.00 24.78 8.21
CA GLU A 402 -0.95 23.85 7.77
C GLU A 402 0.22 23.70 8.76
N GLN A 403 0.03 24.11 10.02
CA GLN A 403 1.05 23.96 11.06
C GLN A 403 1.04 22.56 11.67
N LYS A 404 -0.10 21.87 11.62
CA LYS A 404 -0.30 20.54 12.17
C LYS A 404 -0.90 19.57 11.16
N ILE A 405 -0.59 18.29 11.38
CA ILE A 405 -1.23 17.17 10.71
C ILE A 405 -1.90 16.31 11.78
N THR A 406 -3.12 15.88 11.47
CA THR A 406 -3.86 14.86 12.20
C THR A 406 -3.79 13.56 11.39
N ASN A 407 -3.20 12.54 11.98
CA ASN A 407 -3.22 11.16 11.53
C ASN A 407 -4.47 10.49 12.05
N VAL A 408 -5.51 10.39 11.21
CA VAL A 408 -6.75 9.70 11.54
C VAL A 408 -6.51 8.19 11.39
N LEU A 409 -6.83 7.41 12.43
CA LEU A 409 -6.63 5.96 12.51
C LEU A 409 -7.97 5.20 12.47
N PRO A 410 -7.97 3.89 12.16
CA PRO A 410 -9.19 3.09 12.11
C PRO A 410 -10.03 3.20 13.39
N GLY A 411 -11.34 3.45 13.25
CA GLY A 411 -12.28 3.62 14.36
C GLY A 411 -12.51 5.08 14.79
N ASP A 412 -11.77 6.03 14.24
CA ASP A 412 -12.09 7.45 14.33
C ASP A 412 -13.27 7.81 13.43
N HIS A 413 -14.14 8.74 13.87
CA HIS A 413 -15.29 9.20 13.09
C HIS A 413 -14.93 9.89 11.77
N LEU A 414 -13.70 10.38 11.61
CA LEU A 414 -13.20 10.96 10.36
C LEU A 414 -12.51 9.93 9.45
N TYR A 415 -12.40 8.66 9.87
CA TYR A 415 -11.70 7.63 9.11
C TYR A 415 -12.56 7.11 7.95
N ILE A 416 -12.05 7.20 6.73
CA ILE A 416 -12.76 6.71 5.54
C ILE A 416 -12.47 5.23 5.36
N THR A 417 -13.51 4.40 5.40
CA THR A 417 -13.41 2.93 5.33
C THR A 417 -13.21 2.42 3.91
N GLU A 418 -13.79 3.10 2.93
CA GLU A 418 -13.65 2.80 1.51
C GLU A 418 -12.20 3.08 1.09
N ASP A 419 -11.55 2.15 0.39
CA ASP A 419 -10.16 2.29 -0.06
C ASP A 419 -9.20 2.84 1.03
N LYS A 420 -9.41 2.40 2.28
CA LYS A 420 -8.80 2.94 3.50
C LYS A 420 -7.27 3.08 3.48
N PHE A 421 -6.59 2.31 2.64
CA PHE A 421 -5.14 2.33 2.49
C PHE A 421 -4.64 3.31 1.41
N ASN A 422 -5.50 3.91 0.60
CA ASN A 422 -5.11 4.80 -0.50
C ASN A 422 -5.76 6.18 -0.43
N GLN A 423 -6.40 6.52 0.68
CA GLN A 423 -7.01 7.83 0.90
C GLN A 423 -5.99 8.97 0.74
N PRO A 424 -6.24 9.96 -0.13
CA PRO A 424 -5.32 11.08 -0.32
C PRO A 424 -5.27 11.97 0.93
N PRO A 425 -4.22 12.81 1.08
CA PRO A 425 -4.23 13.87 2.09
C PRO A 425 -5.49 14.74 1.97
N ARG A 426 -6.14 15.00 3.09
CA ARG A 426 -7.29 15.90 3.18
C ARG A 426 -6.92 17.16 3.94
N LYS A 427 -7.71 18.21 3.77
CA LYS A 427 -7.67 19.43 4.58
C LYS A 427 -9.08 19.70 5.07
N LEU A 428 -9.26 19.84 6.37
CA LEU A 428 -10.57 20.05 6.99
C LEU A 428 -10.61 21.37 7.75
N PRO A 429 -11.79 22.00 7.91
CA PRO A 429 -12.00 23.14 8.80
C PRO A 429 -11.65 22.83 10.25
N LEU A 430 -11.39 23.87 11.06
CA LEU A 430 -10.99 23.70 12.45
C LEU A 430 -12.09 23.03 13.28
N GLU A 431 -13.35 23.41 13.04
CA GLU A 431 -14.54 22.87 13.71
C GLU A 431 -14.75 21.37 13.47
N GLU A 432 -14.26 20.83 12.35
CA GLU A 432 -14.39 19.41 12.02
C GLU A 432 -13.21 18.58 12.53
N ILE A 433 -11.99 19.13 12.48
CA ILE A 433 -10.77 18.39 12.82
C ILE A 433 -10.48 18.37 14.32
N GLN A 434 -11.01 19.35 15.08
CA GLN A 434 -10.83 19.43 16.52
C GLN A 434 -11.36 18.16 17.21
N VAL A 435 -10.66 17.70 18.25
CA VAL A 435 -11.07 16.56 19.05
C VAL A 435 -12.38 16.89 19.77
N ASP A 436 -13.42 16.11 19.48
CA ASP A 436 -14.74 16.21 20.10
C ASP A 436 -14.90 15.07 21.11
N PRO A 437 -15.05 15.33 22.43
CA PRO A 437 -15.11 14.30 23.47
C PRO A 437 -16.32 13.35 23.37
N HIS A 438 -17.32 13.67 22.54
CA HIS A 438 -18.53 12.87 22.36
C HIS A 438 -18.48 11.97 21.12
N LYS A 439 -17.59 12.25 20.16
CA LYS A 439 -17.44 11.41 18.95
C LYS A 439 -16.40 10.30 19.16
N PRO A 440 -16.48 9.19 18.39
CA PRO A 440 -15.41 8.21 18.31
C PRO A 440 -14.12 8.86 17.79
N THR A 441 -13.04 8.80 18.56
CA THR A 441 -11.77 9.42 18.21
C THR A 441 -10.66 8.39 18.33
N HIS A 442 -9.83 8.30 17.31
CA HIS A 442 -8.60 7.51 17.26
C HIS A 442 -7.62 8.21 16.31
N ARG A 443 -6.82 9.13 16.83
CA ARG A 443 -5.94 9.96 16.00
C ARG A 443 -4.69 10.40 16.73
N ALA A 444 -3.62 10.62 15.97
CA ALA A 444 -2.40 11.26 16.46
C ALA A 444 -2.23 12.63 15.80
N GLU A 445 -1.92 13.67 16.56
CA GLU A 445 -1.69 15.02 16.05
C GLU A 445 -0.24 15.42 16.29
N TYR A 446 0.39 16.11 15.33
CA TYR A 446 1.75 16.60 15.47
C TYR A 446 2.02 17.84 14.61
N LYS A 447 3.09 18.57 14.93
CA LYS A 447 3.54 19.72 14.13
C LYS A 447 4.28 19.27 12.87
N VAL A 448 4.11 20.04 11.80
CA VAL A 448 4.83 19.81 10.52
C VAL A 448 6.28 20.28 10.62
N LYS A 449 6.58 21.26 11.48
CA LYS A 449 7.91 21.86 11.64
C LYS A 449 8.27 22.07 13.12
N PRO A 450 9.35 21.45 13.63
CA PRO A 450 10.01 20.27 13.04
C PRO A 450 9.03 19.10 12.93
N LEU A 451 9.19 18.26 11.91
CA LEU A 451 8.27 17.17 11.60
C LEU A 451 8.13 16.20 12.79
N TYR A 452 6.89 15.84 13.12
CA TYR A 452 6.51 14.97 14.24
C TYR A 452 6.75 15.55 15.64
N SER A 453 7.13 16.82 15.76
CA SER A 453 7.26 17.43 17.09
C SER A 453 5.91 17.62 17.77
N MET A 454 5.93 17.56 19.11
CA MET A 454 4.74 17.69 19.96
C MET A 454 3.64 16.68 19.58
N CYS A 455 4.02 15.46 19.24
CA CYS A 455 3.06 14.43 18.86
C CYS A 455 2.21 14.02 20.06
N LYS A 456 0.89 14.07 19.90
CA LYS A 456 -0.12 13.73 20.90
C LYS A 456 -1.10 12.71 20.34
N LEU A 457 -1.57 11.80 21.19
CA LEU A 457 -2.47 10.73 20.83
C LEU A 457 -3.81 10.91 21.53
N TYR A 458 -4.90 10.73 20.79
CA TYR A 458 -6.26 10.84 21.27
C TYR A 458 -7.02 9.59 20.88
N MET A 459 -7.63 8.95 21.87
CA MET A 459 -8.39 7.73 21.70
C MET A 459 -9.51 7.67 22.75
N HIS A 460 -10.75 7.68 22.29
CA HIS A 460 -11.92 7.51 23.15
C HIS A 460 -13.16 7.15 22.32
N ASN A 461 -14.19 6.61 23.00
CA ASN A 461 -15.51 6.29 22.43
C ASN A 461 -15.48 5.38 21.19
N LEU A 462 -14.47 4.51 21.05
CA LEU A 462 -14.42 3.55 19.95
C LEU A 462 -15.60 2.57 20.00
N ALA A 463 -16.12 2.24 18.82
CA ALA A 463 -17.12 1.20 18.64
C ALA A 463 -16.58 -0.17 19.10
N PRO A 464 -17.44 -1.11 19.52
CA PRO A 464 -17.01 -2.41 20.05
C PRO A 464 -16.03 -3.18 19.16
N GLU A 465 -16.23 -3.13 17.84
CA GLU A 465 -15.36 -3.76 16.83
C GLU A 465 -13.90 -3.29 16.89
N TYR A 466 -13.67 -2.01 17.19
CA TYR A 466 -12.34 -1.41 17.31
C TYR A 466 -11.84 -1.39 18.76
N ARG A 467 -12.75 -1.28 19.72
CA ARG A 467 -12.42 -1.17 21.15
C ARG A 467 -11.62 -2.38 21.64
N ASN A 468 -12.08 -3.59 21.32
CA ASN A 468 -11.42 -4.81 21.78
C ASN A 468 -10.00 -4.98 21.19
N SER A 469 -9.75 -4.38 20.02
CA SER A 469 -8.48 -4.45 19.32
C SER A 469 -7.50 -3.33 19.72
N PHE A 470 -8.00 -2.09 19.86
CA PHE A 470 -7.16 -0.90 20.01
C PHE A 470 -7.17 -0.26 21.39
N HIS A 471 -8.28 -0.37 22.14
CA HIS A 471 -8.45 0.33 23.42
C HIS A 471 -7.77 -0.41 24.57
N GLN A 472 -6.47 -0.60 24.42
CA GLN A 472 -5.58 -1.28 25.38
C GLN A 472 -4.88 -0.31 26.33
N PHE A 473 -5.10 0.99 26.17
CA PHE A 473 -4.52 2.07 26.97
C PHE A 473 -5.46 3.28 26.94
N GLU A 474 -5.37 4.14 27.94
CA GLU A 474 -6.18 5.35 28.01
C GLU A 474 -5.41 6.55 27.45
N THR A 475 -6.15 7.47 26.85
CA THR A 475 -5.63 8.81 26.54
C THR A 475 -6.43 9.79 27.38
N GLN A 476 -5.79 10.80 27.97
CA GLN A 476 -6.49 11.87 28.72
C GLN A 476 -7.38 12.76 27.82
N SER A 477 -7.71 12.30 26.62
CA SER A 477 -8.49 12.98 25.58
C SER A 477 -9.89 13.38 26.04
N LYS A 478 -10.53 12.59 26.91
CA LYS A 478 -11.85 12.94 27.49
C LYS A 478 -11.82 14.14 28.44
N GLN A 479 -10.64 14.54 28.91
CA GLN A 479 -10.46 15.68 29.83
C GLN A 479 -10.30 17.01 29.09
N LEU A 480 -10.37 17.00 27.75
CA LEU A 480 -10.29 18.19 26.89
C LEU A 480 -11.64 18.89 26.70
N ALA A 481 -12.68 18.45 27.43
CA ALA A 481 -14.03 19.02 27.43
C ALA A 481 -14.10 20.35 28.18
#